data_AF-A0A9P0DD80-F1
#
_entry.id   AF-A0A9P0DD80-F1
#
_cell.length_a   1.000
_cell.length_b   1.000
_cell.length_c   1.000
_cell.angle_alpha   90.00
_cell.angle_beta   90.00
_cell.angle_gamma   90.00
#
_symmetry.space_group_name_H-M   'P 1'
#
loop_
_entity.id
_entity.type
_entity.pdbx_description
1 polymer ?
#
loop_
_entity_poly.entity_id
_entity_poly.type
_entity_poly.pdbx_seq_one_letter_code
_entity_poly.pdbx_strand_id
1 'polypeptide(L)'
;MANPLKALNEHFLYNHKVASALQQLLHPSDRRLISIWFDKLLEMNKSVEEMIIRSDYMWFILLMMQSRKIREPFTRLPPTNMQPLKKFVPLHIYEEVLIANEPNMVYISPKKSEESLKSKEKTVSVATSYESFNY
;
A
#
# COMPACT_ATOMS: atom_id res chain seq x y z
N MET A 1 -28.40 3.51 17.96
CA MET A 1 -27.36 2.88 17.11
C MET A 1 -26.75 3.96 16.23
N ALA A 2 -25.43 3.99 16.04
CA ALA A 2 -24.79 4.97 15.18
C ALA A 2 -25.16 4.73 13.71
N ASN A 3 -25.46 5.78 12.95
CA ASN A 3 -25.72 5.67 11.51
C ASN A 3 -24.39 5.38 10.80
N PRO A 4 -24.23 4.23 10.11
CA PRO A 4 -22.96 3.85 9.49
C PRO A 4 -22.53 4.83 8.39
N LEU A 5 -23.47 5.43 7.65
CA LEU A 5 -23.15 6.43 6.62
C LEU A 5 -22.65 7.73 7.23
N LYS A 6 -23.22 8.13 8.38
CA LYS A 6 -22.75 9.29 9.13
C LYS A 6 -21.33 9.05 9.64
N ALA A 7 -21.07 7.89 10.24
CA ALA A 7 -19.74 7.51 10.72
C ALA A 7 -18.70 7.47 9.58
N LEU A 8 -19.06 6.91 8.42
CA LEU A 8 -18.21 6.88 7.23
C LEU A 8 -17.80 8.30 6.79
N ASN A 9 -18.78 9.21 6.72
CA ASN A 9 -18.51 10.61 6.36
C ASN A 9 -17.64 11.32 7.41
N GLU A 10 -17.91 11.11 8.70
CA GLU A 10 -17.14 11.71 9.79
C GLU A 10 -15.68 11.23 9.79
N HIS A 11 -15.46 9.93 9.56
CA HIS A 11 -14.10 9.37 9.43
C HIS A 11 -13.35 9.97 8.24
N PHE A 12 -14.00 10.09 7.08
CA PHE A 12 -13.42 10.76 5.91
C PHE A 12 -13.02 12.21 6.24
N LEU A 13 -13.93 12.99 6.84
CA LEU A 13 -13.67 14.40 7.16
C LEU A 13 -12.58 14.56 8.22
N TYR A 14 -12.50 13.64 9.19
CA TYR A 14 -11.41 13.60 10.15
C TYR A 14 -10.07 13.37 9.47
N ASN A 15 -9.96 12.33 8.64
CA ASN A 15 -8.73 12.03 7.90
C ASN A 15 -8.34 13.19 6.96
N HIS A 16 -9.30 13.81 6.29
CA HIS A 16 -9.07 15.00 5.47
C HIS A 16 -8.47 16.17 6.26
N LYS A 17 -8.96 16.44 7.48
CA LYS A 17 -8.41 17.50 8.35
C LYS A 17 -6.97 17.21 8.76
N VAL A 18 -6.69 15.97 9.15
CA VAL A 18 -5.33 15.53 9.51
C VAL A 18 -4.40 15.64 8.30
N ALA A 19 -4.84 15.14 7.15
CA ALA A 19 -4.08 15.19 5.91
C ALA A 19 -3.83 16.64 5.46
N SER A 20 -4.83 17.53 5.56
CA SER A 20 -4.68 18.97 5.28
C SER A 20 -3.64 19.65 6.15
N ALA A 21 -3.52 19.26 7.42
CA ALA A 21 -2.48 19.76 8.30
C ALA A 21 -1.09 19.25 7.88
N LEU A 22 -0.97 17.95 7.57
CA LEU A 22 0.28 17.33 7.10
C LEU A 22 0.72 17.84 5.72
N GLN A 23 -0.22 18.29 4.89
CA GLN A 23 0.04 18.81 3.55
C GLN A 23 1.01 20.00 3.56
N GLN A 24 1.02 20.78 4.65
CA GLN A 24 1.94 21.90 4.84
C GLN A 24 3.41 21.48 4.92
N LEU A 25 3.68 20.20 5.18
CA LEU A 25 5.02 19.62 5.26
C LEU A 25 5.51 19.09 3.90
N LEU A 26 4.65 19.02 2.89
CA LEU A 26 5.01 18.56 1.56
C LEU A 26 5.75 19.64 0.77
N HIS A 27 6.57 19.18 -0.18
CA HIS A 27 7.17 20.02 -1.19
C HIS A 27 6.07 20.77 -1.99
N PRO A 28 6.29 22.03 -2.43
CA PRO A 28 5.27 22.81 -3.12
C PRO A 28 4.65 22.15 -4.36
N SER A 29 5.44 21.36 -5.11
CA SER A 29 4.94 20.61 -6.27
C SER A 29 3.87 19.61 -5.88
N ASP A 30 4.14 18.82 -4.83
CA ASP A 30 3.27 17.74 -4.38
C ASP A 30 2.07 18.32 -3.66
N ARG A 31 2.28 19.40 -2.89
CA ARG A 31 1.23 20.15 -2.21
C ARG A 31 0.11 20.53 -3.17
N ARG A 32 0.44 21.14 -4.31
CA ARG A 32 -0.56 21.58 -5.29
C ARG A 32 -1.36 20.40 -5.82
N LEU A 33 -0.70 19.29 -6.11
CA LEU A 33 -1.36 18.12 -6.67
C LEU A 33 -2.24 17.41 -5.64
N ILE A 34 -1.78 17.28 -4.40
CA ILE A 34 -2.56 16.71 -3.30
C ILE A 34 -3.79 17.58 -3.00
N SER A 35 -3.72 18.91 -3.11
CA SER A 35 -4.91 19.76 -3.04
C SER A 35 -5.97 19.37 -4.07
N ILE A 36 -5.57 19.17 -5.33
CA ILE A 36 -6.50 18.78 -6.40
C ILE A 36 -7.14 17.42 -6.09
N TRP A 37 -6.37 16.49 -5.53
CA TRP A 37 -6.89 15.21 -5.06
C TRP A 37 -7.91 15.37 -3.92
N PHE A 38 -7.65 16.24 -2.95
CA PHE A 38 -8.59 16.50 -1.86
C PHE A 38 -9.89 17.11 -2.35
N ASP A 39 -9.82 18.09 -3.26
CA ASP A 39 -11.01 18.70 -3.87
C ASP A 39 -11.87 17.63 -4.55
N LYS A 40 -11.25 16.75 -5.37
CA LYS A 40 -11.95 15.63 -6.01
C LYS A 40 -12.63 14.70 -5.00
N LEU A 41 -11.93 14.34 -3.92
CA LEU A 41 -12.46 13.43 -2.91
C LEU A 41 -13.59 14.07 -2.08
N LEU A 42 -13.56 15.38 -1.86
CA LEU A 42 -14.64 16.11 -1.20
C LEU A 42 -15.94 16.09 -2.01
N GLU A 43 -15.86 16.12 -3.33
CA GLU A 43 -17.01 16.06 -4.25
C GLU A 43 -17.66 14.67 -4.36
N MET A 44 -16.97 13.61 -3.94
CA MET A 44 -17.42 12.20 -4.05
C MET A 44 -18.35 11.78 -2.90
N ASN A 45 -19.45 12.49 -2.71
CA ASN A 45 -20.40 12.25 -1.61
C ASN A 45 -21.84 12.01 -2.08
N LYS A 46 -22.06 11.71 -3.35
CA LYS A 46 -23.40 11.61 -3.95
C LYS A 46 -24.03 10.23 -3.77
N SER A 47 -23.20 9.20 -3.61
CA SER A 47 -23.64 7.83 -3.38
C SER A 47 -22.81 7.13 -2.30
N VAL A 48 -23.35 6.05 -1.73
CA VAL A 48 -22.63 5.23 -0.74
C VAL A 48 -21.34 4.65 -1.33
N GLU A 49 -21.39 4.21 -2.59
CA GLU A 49 -20.22 3.71 -3.32
C GLU A 49 -19.12 4.78 -3.40
N GLU A 50 -19.46 6.01 -3.81
CA GLU A 50 -18.52 7.12 -3.85
C GLU A 50 -17.93 7.42 -2.46
N MET A 51 -18.77 7.38 -1.42
CA MET A 51 -18.34 7.62 -0.04
C MET A 51 -17.33 6.56 0.45
N ILE A 52 -17.53 5.30 0.07
CA ILE A 52 -16.59 4.21 0.38
C ILE A 52 -15.28 4.44 -0.37
N ILE A 53 -15.36 4.67 -1.69
CA ILE A 53 -14.17 4.89 -2.52
C ILE A 53 -13.35 6.07 -1.99
N ARG A 54 -13.95 7.24 -1.76
CA ARG A 54 -13.18 8.40 -1.28
C ARG A 54 -12.54 8.17 0.09
N SER A 55 -13.15 7.34 0.93
CA SER A 55 -12.62 7.02 2.26
C SER A 55 -11.35 6.18 2.15
N ASP A 56 -11.35 5.18 1.27
CA ASP A 56 -10.16 4.36 0.98
C ASP A 56 -9.01 5.22 0.44
N TYR A 57 -9.30 6.09 -0.53
CA TYR A 57 -8.30 6.99 -1.09
C TYR A 57 -7.76 7.97 -0.06
N MET A 58 -8.62 8.59 0.74
CA MET A 58 -8.19 9.54 1.77
C MET A 58 -7.28 8.89 2.79
N TRP A 59 -7.63 7.69 3.26
CA TRP A 59 -6.79 6.94 4.18
C TRP A 59 -5.45 6.57 3.56
N PHE A 60 -5.43 6.10 2.32
CA PHE A 60 -4.19 5.71 1.66
C PHE A 60 -3.26 6.90 1.39
N ILE A 61 -3.80 8.06 1.00
CA ILE A 61 -3.02 9.31 0.89
C ILE A 61 -2.42 9.68 2.25
N LEU A 62 -3.21 9.59 3.32
CA LEU A 62 -2.75 9.91 4.67
C LEU A 62 -1.55 9.04 5.09
N LEU A 63 -1.56 7.73 4.79
CA LEU A 63 -0.41 6.83 5.04
C LEU A 63 0.85 7.26 4.26
N MET A 64 0.71 7.66 2.99
CA MET A 64 1.83 8.18 2.22
C MET A 64 2.38 9.50 2.78
N MET A 65 1.50 10.36 3.29
CA MET A 65 1.90 11.63 3.92
C MET A 65 2.62 11.41 5.24
N GLN A 66 2.23 10.40 6.02
CA GLN A 66 2.92 10.01 7.27
C GLN A 66 4.35 9.53 6.99
N SER A 67 4.55 8.76 5.92
CA SER A 67 5.88 8.36 5.44
C SER A 67 6.64 9.44 4.65
N ARG A 68 6.03 10.63 4.49
CA ARG A 68 6.56 11.79 3.73
C ARG A 68 6.95 11.48 2.28
N LYS A 69 6.34 10.45 1.68
CA LYS A 69 6.66 10.00 0.32
C LYS A 69 5.37 9.82 -0.48
N ILE A 70 5.03 10.84 -1.26
CA ILE A 70 3.95 10.75 -2.24
C ILE A 70 4.43 9.91 -3.43
N ARG A 71 3.60 8.96 -3.84
CA ARG A 71 3.91 8.00 -4.92
C ARG A 71 2.78 7.97 -5.94
N GLU A 72 3.02 7.30 -7.06
CA GLU A 72 1.95 7.01 -8.02
C GLU A 72 0.78 6.31 -7.33
N PRO A 73 -0.47 6.56 -7.73
CA PRO A 73 -0.91 7.45 -8.82
C PRO A 73 -1.06 8.94 -8.42
N PHE A 74 -0.74 9.30 -7.17
CA PHE A 74 -0.97 10.64 -6.61
C PHE A 74 0.06 11.69 -7.05
N THR A 75 1.01 11.30 -7.88
CA THR A 75 1.92 12.18 -8.64
C THR A 75 1.33 12.62 -9.97
N ARG A 76 0.09 12.20 -10.29
CA ARG A 76 -0.69 12.65 -11.46
C ARG A 76 -2.07 13.16 -11.03
N LEU A 77 -2.78 13.80 -11.95
CA LEU A 77 -4.15 14.28 -11.72
C LEU A 77 -5.10 13.10 -11.44
N PRO A 78 -6.12 13.29 -10.58
CA PRO A 78 -7.14 12.27 -10.38
C PRO A 78 -7.90 11.98 -11.69
N PRO A 79 -8.23 10.71 -11.97
CA PRO A 79 -9.06 10.38 -13.12
C PRO A 79 -10.47 10.95 -12.95
N THR A 80 -11.14 11.24 -14.08
CA THR A 80 -12.53 11.69 -14.07
C THR A 80 -13.44 10.70 -13.35
N ASN A 81 -13.25 9.41 -13.68
CA ASN A 81 -13.99 8.28 -13.12
C ASN A 81 -13.10 7.51 -12.15
N MET A 82 -13.40 7.65 -10.86
CA MET A 82 -12.64 7.03 -9.79
C MET A 82 -13.00 5.55 -9.68
N GLN A 83 -12.00 4.69 -9.87
CA GLN A 83 -12.12 3.25 -9.64
C GLN A 83 -11.82 2.93 -8.17
N PRO A 84 -12.31 1.80 -7.63
CA PRO A 84 -11.89 1.32 -6.32
C PRO A 84 -10.36 1.30 -6.20
N LEU A 85 -9.83 1.77 -5.06
CA LEU A 85 -8.41 2.03 -4.86
C LEU A 85 -7.52 0.85 -5.27
N LYS A 86 -7.88 -0.37 -4.86
CA LYS A 86 -7.14 -1.61 -5.15
C LYS A 86 -7.03 -1.95 -6.65
N LYS A 87 -7.94 -1.43 -7.47
CA LYS A 87 -7.91 -1.60 -8.94
C LYS A 87 -7.09 -0.52 -9.63
N PHE A 88 -6.84 0.60 -8.95
CA PHE A 88 -6.21 1.79 -9.50
C PHE A 88 -4.74 1.93 -9.11
N VAL A 89 -4.40 1.61 -7.86
CA VAL A 89 -3.03 1.69 -7.35
C VAL A 89 -2.26 0.44 -7.79
N PRO A 90 -1.06 0.57 -8.36
CA PRO A 90 -0.20 -0.57 -8.66
C PRO A 90 0.07 -1.41 -7.40
N LEU A 91 -0.04 -2.74 -7.51
CA LEU A 91 0.03 -3.65 -6.36
C LEU A 91 1.27 -3.43 -5.49
N HIS A 92 2.45 -3.31 -6.10
CA HIS A 92 3.70 -3.08 -5.38
C HIS A 92 3.69 -1.78 -4.56
N ILE A 93 3.08 -0.71 -5.09
CA ILE A 93 2.95 0.56 -4.34
C ILE A 93 1.97 0.39 -3.18
N TYR A 94 0.85 -0.30 -3.42
CA TYR A 94 -0.14 -0.58 -2.39
C TYR A 94 0.50 -1.33 -1.21
N GLU A 95 1.21 -2.42 -1.48
CA GLU A 95 1.90 -3.23 -0.47
C GLU A 95 3.00 -2.45 0.25
N GLU A 96 3.86 -1.72 -0.48
CA GLU A 96 4.92 -0.92 0.13
C GLU A 96 4.38 0.13 1.10
N VAL A 97 3.29 0.82 0.74
CA VAL A 97 2.69 1.84 1.61
C VAL A 97 2.10 1.20 2.86
N LEU A 98 1.47 0.03 2.75
CA LEU A 98 0.97 -0.68 3.93
C LEU A 98 2.11 -1.13 4.84
N ILE A 99 3.13 -1.78 4.28
CA ILE A 99 4.31 -2.26 5.03
C ILE A 99 5.00 -1.11 5.76
N ALA A 100 5.18 0.03 5.10
CA ALA A 100 5.86 1.18 5.70
C ALA A 100 5.08 1.82 6.87
N ASN A 101 3.77 1.57 6.97
CA ASN A 101 2.89 2.15 7.99
C ASN A 101 2.36 1.11 9.00
N GLU A 102 2.84 -0.13 8.91
CA GLU A 102 2.55 -1.21 9.85
C GLU A 102 3.60 -1.22 10.97
N PRO A 103 3.19 -1.17 12.27
CA PRO A 103 4.17 -1.23 13.35
C PRO A 103 4.83 -2.61 13.55
N ASN A 104 4.34 -3.72 12.94
CA ASN A 104 4.87 -5.08 13.19
C ASN A 104 4.56 -6.18 12.12
N MET A 105 4.29 -5.88 10.84
CA MET A 105 4.01 -6.92 9.84
C MET A 105 5.28 -7.63 9.32
N VAL A 106 5.62 -8.77 9.94
CA VAL A 106 6.52 -9.76 9.32
C VAL A 106 5.72 -10.52 8.26
N TYR A 107 5.73 -10.04 7.02
CA TYR A 107 5.19 -10.83 5.91
C TYR A 107 6.07 -12.06 5.71
N ILE A 108 5.48 -13.24 5.91
CA ILE A 108 6.03 -14.50 5.41
C ILE A 108 6.06 -14.36 3.89
N SER A 109 7.24 -14.07 3.35
CA SER A 109 7.49 -14.07 1.91
C SER A 109 6.92 -15.37 1.30
N PRO A 110 6.15 -15.31 0.20
CA PRO A 110 5.70 -16.51 -0.46
C PRO A 110 6.96 -17.27 -0.86
N LYS A 111 7.18 -18.43 -0.25
CA LYS A 111 8.21 -19.37 -0.68
C LYS A 111 7.99 -19.54 -2.19
N LYS A 112 9.03 -19.26 -2.98
CA LYS A 112 9.11 -19.72 -4.37
C LYS A 112 8.91 -21.24 -4.35
N SER A 113 7.67 -21.69 -4.51
CA SER A 113 7.38 -23.01 -4.98
C SER A 113 7.73 -23.01 -6.46
N GLU A 114 8.91 -23.54 -6.77
CA GLU A 114 9.22 -24.31 -7.99
C GLU A 114 10.75 -24.53 -8.04
N GLU A 115 11.21 -25.42 -7.16
CA GLU A 115 12.28 -26.33 -7.55
C GLU A 115 11.72 -27.20 -8.68
N SER A 116 11.94 -26.78 -9.91
CA SER A 116 11.71 -27.58 -11.09
C SER A 116 13.05 -27.84 -11.77
N LEU A 117 13.40 -29.13 -11.80
CA LEU A 117 14.27 -29.78 -12.78
C LEU A 117 15.79 -29.54 -12.64
N LYS A 118 16.47 -30.46 -11.94
CA LYS A 118 17.52 -31.32 -12.54
C LYS A 118 18.08 -32.32 -11.51
N SER A 119 17.63 -33.55 -11.59
CA SER A 119 18.46 -34.73 -11.28
C SER A 119 17.81 -35.98 -11.83
N LYS A 120 17.90 -36.16 -13.15
CA LYS A 120 17.85 -37.50 -13.74
C LYS A 120 19.24 -38.13 -13.62
N GLU A 121 19.25 -39.20 -12.85
CA GLU A 121 19.95 -40.47 -13.05
C GLU A 121 21.49 -40.58 -12.90
N LYS A 122 21.85 -41.50 -11.98
CA LYS A 122 22.84 -42.60 -12.08
C LYS A 122 24.33 -42.20 -12.06
N THR A 123 25.28 -42.86 -11.39
CA THR A 123 25.39 -44.23 -10.84
C THR A 123 26.61 -44.29 -9.89
N VAL A 124 26.45 -44.92 -8.71
CA VAL A 124 27.31 -45.96 -8.09
C VAL A 124 28.81 -45.74 -7.74
N SER A 125 29.13 -46.16 -6.49
CA SER A 125 30.39 -46.70 -5.91
C SER A 125 31.55 -45.74 -5.58
N VAL A 126 32.42 -45.91 -4.55
CA VAL A 126 32.58 -46.82 -3.39
C VAL A 126 33.70 -46.19 -2.50
N ALA A 127 33.57 -46.32 -1.18
CA ALA A 127 34.57 -46.41 -0.08
C ALA A 127 35.83 -45.52 0.08
N THR A 128 36.08 -45.23 1.39
CA THR A 128 37.34 -44.98 2.13
C THR A 128 38.07 -43.65 1.87
N SER A 129 38.61 -42.92 2.86
CA SER A 129 39.29 -43.31 4.11
C SER A 129 39.21 -42.25 5.23
N TYR A 130 39.56 -42.70 6.44
CA TYR A 130 39.78 -41.97 7.69
C TYR A 130 40.84 -40.87 7.59
N GLU A 131 40.71 -39.82 8.41
CA GLU A 131 41.85 -39.19 9.10
C GLU A 131 41.44 -38.49 10.39
N SER A 132 42.38 -38.56 11.34
CA SER A 132 42.26 -38.41 12.79
C SER A 132 42.28 -36.96 13.26
N PHE A 133 41.53 -36.64 14.31
CA PHE A 133 41.71 -35.40 15.07
C PHE A 133 42.55 -35.65 16.33
N ASN A 134 43.70 -35.00 16.39
CA ASN A 134 44.46 -34.73 17.61
C ASN A 134 43.76 -33.61 18.39
N TYR A 135 43.55 -33.80 19.69
CA TYR A 135 44.08 -32.99 20.80
C TYR A 135 43.58 -33.55 22.14
#